data_AF-A0A1Y5NNT9-F1
#
_entry.id   AF-A0A1Y5NNT9-F1
#
_cell.length_a   1.000
_cell.length_b   1.000
_cell.length_c   1.000
_cell.angle_alpha   90.00
_cell.angle_beta   90.00
_cell.angle_gamma   90.00
#
_symmetry.space_group_name_H-M   'P 1'
#
loop_
_entity.id
_entity.type
_entity.pdbx_description
1 polymer ?
#
loop_
_entity_poly.entity_id
_entity_poly.type
_entity_poly.pdbx_seq_one_letter_code
_entity_poly.pdbx_strand_id
1 'polypeptide(L)'
;MNVVFMGTPDYAVRILRHLKEAGFNIKAVFTQPDKPVGRKQILTPSEVKIYAQNELAGVPVLTPNTLKDEAVVAELKAFEPKFIVVAAYGKILPGSVLDVATCINLH
;
A
#
# COMPACT_ATOMS: atom_id res chain seq x y z
N MET A 1 -12.26 -11.71 -3.37
CA MET A 1 -11.71 -10.88 -4.46
C MET A 1 -10.38 -10.29 -3.98
N ASN A 2 -9.29 -10.53 -4.71
CA ASN A 2 -7.95 -10.08 -4.31
C ASN A 2 -7.81 -8.57 -4.49
N VAL A 3 -7.30 -7.89 -3.46
CA VAL A 3 -7.09 -6.44 -3.44
C VAL A 3 -5.66 -6.17 -3.00
N VAL A 4 -5.02 -5.19 -3.64
CA VAL A 4 -3.79 -4.57 -3.13
C VAL A 4 -4.13 -3.16 -2.68
N PHE A 5 -3.59 -2.76 -1.54
CA PHE A 5 -3.77 -1.42 -1.00
C PHE A 5 -2.47 -0.62 -1.08
N MET A 6 -2.52 0.63 -1.52
CA MET A 6 -1.39 1.55 -1.55
C MET A 6 -1.71 2.84 -0.79
N GLY A 7 -1.06 3.09 0.34
CA GLY A 7 -1.29 4.29 1.14
C GLY A 7 -0.25 4.51 2.23
N THR A 8 -0.21 5.70 2.83
CA THR A 8 0.83 6.07 3.83
C THR A 8 0.29 6.65 5.14
N PRO A 9 -0.47 7.77 5.16
CA PRO A 9 -0.84 8.45 6.41
C PRO A 9 -2.07 7.84 7.10
N ASP A 10 -2.45 8.34 8.28
CA ASP A 10 -3.66 7.94 9.03
C ASP A 10 -4.94 7.95 8.18
N TYR A 11 -5.09 8.92 7.28
CA TYR A 11 -6.21 8.95 6.34
C TYR A 11 -6.36 7.63 5.56
N ALA A 12 -5.24 7.08 5.09
CA ALA A 12 -5.22 5.82 4.35
C ALA A 12 -5.50 4.61 5.26
N VAL A 13 -5.09 4.66 6.55
CA VAL A 13 -5.41 3.61 7.53
C VAL A 13 -6.91 3.42 7.68
N ARG A 14 -7.68 4.51 7.70
CA ARG A 14 -9.14 4.44 7.81
C ARG A 14 -9.72 3.64 6.65
N ILE A 15 -9.27 3.88 5.43
CA ILE A 15 -9.75 3.17 4.25
C ILE A 15 -9.33 1.70 4.29
N LEU A 16 -8.07 1.41 4.62
CA LEU A 16 -7.55 0.05 4.74
C LEU A 16 -8.34 -0.76 5.79
N ARG A 17 -8.68 -0.15 6.92
CA ARG A 17 -9.51 -0.76 7.95
C ARG A 17 -10.90 -1.12 7.44
N HIS A 18 -11.57 -0.22 6.71
CA HIS A 18 -12.90 -0.52 6.16
C HIS A 18 -12.84 -1.64 5.12
N LEU A 19 -11.75 -1.74 4.33
CA LEU A 19 -11.55 -2.86 3.42
C LEU A 19 -11.41 -4.19 4.17
N LYS A 20 -10.65 -4.22 5.29
CA LYS A 20 -10.53 -5.39 6.17
C LYS A 20 -11.90 -5.79 6.74
N GLU A 21 -12.62 -4.83 7.33
CA GLU A 21 -13.93 -5.05 7.97
C GLU A 21 -15.00 -5.52 6.98
N ALA A 22 -14.96 -5.03 5.74
CA ALA A 22 -15.83 -5.49 4.67
C ALA A 22 -15.46 -6.88 4.11
N GLY A 23 -14.41 -7.52 4.62
CA GLY A 23 -14.01 -8.88 4.24
C GLY A 23 -13.30 -8.98 2.89
N PHE A 24 -12.70 -7.89 2.40
CA PHE A 24 -11.86 -7.98 1.20
C PHE A 24 -10.60 -8.80 1.45
N ASN A 25 -10.20 -9.60 0.46
CA ASN A 25 -8.96 -10.37 0.53
C ASN A 25 -7.76 -9.47 0.18
N ILE A 26 -7.24 -8.75 1.18
CA ILE A 26 -6.08 -7.87 1.03
C ILE A 26 -4.84 -8.74 0.89
N LYS A 27 -4.25 -8.79 -0.31
CA LYS A 27 -3.10 -9.64 -0.65
C LYS A 27 -1.76 -9.00 -0.34
N ALA A 28 -1.68 -7.67 -0.38
CA ALA A 28 -0.49 -6.90 -0.01
C ALA A 28 -0.85 -5.46 0.32
N VAL A 29 -0.01 -4.82 1.14
CA VAL A 29 -0.07 -3.40 1.46
C VAL A 29 1.23 -2.73 1.01
N PHE A 30 1.13 -1.73 0.15
CA PHE A 30 2.26 -0.88 -0.22
C PHE A 30 2.18 0.43 0.54
N THR A 31 3.28 0.84 1.16
CA THR A 31 3.41 2.13 1.83
C THR A 31 4.77 2.75 1.50
N GLN A 32 4.96 4.03 1.81
CA GLN A 32 6.29 4.61 1.74
C GLN A 32 7.24 3.98 2.77
N PRO A 33 8.56 3.94 2.47
CA PRO A 33 9.59 3.64 3.46
C PRO A 33 9.46 4.53 4.70
N ASP A 34 9.97 4.04 5.81
CA ASP A 34 10.04 4.79 7.06
C ASP A 34 10.81 6.09 6.83
N LYS A 35 10.33 7.18 7.43
CA LYS A 35 10.91 8.51 7.23
C LYS A 35 11.27 9.16 8.56
N PRO A 36 12.32 9.99 8.60
CA PRO A 36 12.58 10.87 9.73
C PRO A 36 11.43 11.84 10.00
N VAL A 37 10.93 11.87 11.23
CA VAL A 37 9.85 12.78 11.66
C VAL A 37 10.31 13.67 12.82
N GLY A 38 9.80 14.91 12.84
CA GLY A 38 10.05 15.88 13.90
C GLY A 38 11.48 16.44 13.91
N ARG A 39 11.77 17.32 14.88
CA ARG A 39 13.08 18.00 14.98
C ARG A 39 14.25 17.04 15.23
N LYS A 40 13.99 15.91 15.91
CA LYS A 40 14.99 14.88 16.22
C LYS A 40 15.21 13.89 15.08
N GLN A 41 14.48 14.00 13.97
CA GLN A 41 14.63 13.14 12.79
C GLN A 41 14.56 11.65 13.13
N ILE A 42 13.64 11.28 14.02
CA ILE A 42 13.45 9.89 14.43
C ILE A 42 12.84 9.14 13.25
N LEU A 43 13.46 8.02 12.86
CA LEU A 43 12.95 7.16 11.80
C LEU A 43 11.64 6.51 12.27
N THR A 44 10.54 6.89 11.62
CA THR A 44 9.19 6.49 12.03
C THR A 44 8.51 5.75 10.88
N PRO A 45 7.92 4.56 11.14
CA PRO A 45 7.11 3.86 10.16
C PRO A 45 5.83 4.63 9.82
N SER A 46 5.27 4.38 8.64
CA SER A 46 3.99 4.98 8.28
C SER A 46 2.84 4.42 9.13
N GLU A 47 1.78 5.20 9.28
CA GLU A 47 0.56 4.75 9.97
C GLU A 47 -0.03 3.50 9.31
N VAL A 48 0.00 3.43 7.98
CA VAL A 48 -0.43 2.24 7.22
C VAL A 48 0.45 1.03 7.50
N LYS A 49 1.78 1.19 7.63
CA LYS A 49 2.69 0.09 7.98
C LYS A 49 2.36 -0.45 9.37
N ILE A 50 2.23 0.44 10.36
CA ILE A 50 1.89 0.07 11.73
C ILE A 50 0.56 -0.69 11.76
N TYR A 51 -0.48 -0.13 11.13
CA TYR A 51 -1.80 -0.77 11.08
C TYR A 51 -1.73 -2.15 10.43
N ALA A 52 -1.14 -2.26 9.23
CA ALA A 52 -1.09 -3.51 8.50
C ALA A 52 -0.35 -4.61 9.27
N GLN A 53 0.78 -4.28 9.91
CA GLN A 53 1.55 -5.25 10.70
C GLN A 53 0.80 -5.75 11.94
N ASN A 54 0.00 -4.90 12.56
CA ASN A 54 -0.77 -5.26 13.77
C ASN A 54 -2.08 -5.97 13.44
N GLU A 55 -2.76 -5.56 12.35
CA GLU A 55 -4.15 -5.89 12.10
C GLU A 55 -4.36 -6.86 10.92
N LEU A 56 -3.36 -7.05 10.06
CA LEU A 56 -3.47 -7.87 8.84
C LEU A 56 -2.45 -9.01 8.88
N ALA A 57 -2.65 -9.96 9.81
CA ALA A 57 -1.77 -11.11 9.97
C ALA A 57 -1.56 -11.87 8.64
N GLY A 58 -0.30 -12.06 8.25
CA GLY A 58 0.08 -12.76 7.02
C GLY A 58 0.00 -11.93 5.74
N VAL A 59 -0.43 -10.66 5.81
CA VAL A 59 -0.41 -9.76 4.65
C VAL A 59 0.96 -9.09 4.56
N PRO A 60 1.70 -9.25 3.45
CA PRO A 60 2.99 -8.59 3.27
C PRO A 60 2.84 -7.07 3.18
N VAL A 61 3.75 -6.36 3.84
CA VAL A 61 3.88 -4.90 3.76
C VAL A 61 5.14 -4.55 2.98
N LEU A 62 4.95 -3.88 1.84
CA LEU A 62 6.00 -3.55 0.88
C LEU A 62 6.29 -2.05 0.91
N THR A 63 7.57 -1.70 0.97
CA THR A 63 8.03 -0.30 1.01
C THR A 63 9.01 0.01 -0.11
N PRO A 64 8.63 -0.15 -1.39
CA PRO A 64 9.56 0.10 -2.48
C PRO A 64 9.95 1.58 -2.54
N ASN A 65 11.21 1.85 -2.90
CA ASN A 65 11.66 3.22 -3.12
C ASN A 65 11.03 3.82 -4.39
N THR A 66 10.77 2.99 -5.39
CA THR A 66 10.15 3.36 -6.68
C THR A 66 9.23 2.23 -7.16
N LEU A 67 8.16 2.59 -7.88
CA LEU A 67 7.26 1.62 -8.54
C LEU A 67 7.69 1.31 -9.98
N LYS A 68 8.78 1.92 -10.47
CA LYS A 68 9.28 1.73 -11.82
C LYS A 68 10.09 0.44 -11.99
N ASP A 69 10.54 -0.15 -10.88
CA ASP A 69 11.39 -1.34 -10.92
C ASP A 69 10.57 -2.55 -11.37
N GLU A 70 11.06 -3.27 -12.38
CA GLU A 70 10.37 -4.42 -12.97
C GLU A 70 10.10 -5.52 -11.93
N ALA A 71 11.00 -5.69 -10.95
CA ALA A 71 10.81 -6.63 -9.84
C ALA A 71 9.61 -6.26 -8.97
N VAL A 72 9.39 -4.97 -8.69
CA VAL A 72 8.23 -4.49 -7.91
C VAL A 72 6.93 -4.72 -8.69
N VAL A 73 6.96 -4.49 -10.00
CA VAL A 73 5.79 -4.74 -10.87
C VAL A 73 5.50 -6.24 -10.96
N ALA A 74 6.53 -7.09 -11.06
CA ALA A 74 6.38 -8.54 -11.09
C ALA A 74 5.80 -9.08 -9.77
N GLU A 75 6.28 -8.58 -8.63
CA GLU A 75 5.73 -8.91 -7.31
C GLU A 75 4.27 -8.45 -7.19
N LEU A 76 3.96 -7.23 -7.64
CA LEU A 76 2.58 -6.72 -7.67
C LEU A 76 1.65 -7.61 -8.50
N LYS A 77 2.11 -8.08 -9.66
CA LYS A 77 1.36 -9.00 -10.54
C LYS A 77 1.12 -10.36 -9.87
N ALA A 78 2.08 -10.88 -9.11
CA ALA A 78 1.97 -12.17 -8.43
C ALA A 78 0.86 -12.20 -7.36
N PHE A 79 0.43 -11.04 -6.85
CA PHE A 79 -0.73 -10.96 -5.96
C PHE A 79 -2.08 -11.10 -6.68
N GLU A 80 -2.08 -11.07 -8.02
CA GLU A 80 -3.27 -11.15 -8.87
C GLU A 80 -4.41 -10.23 -8.42
N PRO A 81 -4.17 -8.92 -8.20
CA PRO A 81 -5.20 -8.02 -7.73
C PRO A 81 -6.30 -7.87 -8.79
N LYS A 82 -7.56 -7.88 -8.35
CA LYS A 82 -8.69 -7.47 -9.22
C LYS A 82 -8.78 -5.96 -9.36
N PHE A 83 -8.36 -5.25 -8.32
CA PHE A 83 -8.20 -3.80 -8.32
C PHE A 83 -7.19 -3.40 -7.26
N ILE A 84 -6.64 -2.21 -7.41
CA ILE A 84 -5.69 -1.59 -6.49
C ILE A 84 -6.37 -0.36 -5.89
N VAL A 85 -6.47 -0.31 -4.57
CA VAL A 85 -6.99 0.86 -3.86
C VAL A 85 -5.82 1.76 -3.50
N VAL A 86 -5.88 3.03 -3.91
CA VAL A 86 -4.84 4.02 -3.67
C VAL A 86 -5.41 5.15 -2.81
N ALA A 87 -4.70 5.52 -1.75
CA ALA A 87 -5.09 6.63 -0.88
C ALA A 87 -3.85 7.29 -0.28
N ALA A 88 -3.59 8.55 -0.64
CA ALA A 88 -2.46 9.33 -0.13
C ALA A 88 -1.12 8.56 -0.13
N TYR A 89 -0.84 7.80 -1.21
CA TYR A 89 0.34 6.96 -1.30
C TYR A 89 1.64 7.77 -1.45
N GLY A 90 1.59 8.91 -2.15
CA GLY A 90 2.72 9.84 -2.29
C GLY A 90 3.86 9.34 -3.20
N LYS A 91 3.57 8.39 -4.09
CA LYS A 91 4.40 8.07 -5.26
C LYS A 91 3.54 8.09 -6.52
N ILE A 92 4.18 8.39 -7.65
CA ILE A 92 3.54 8.29 -8.96
C ILE A 92 3.41 6.81 -9.31
N LEU A 93 2.21 6.39 -9.72
CA LEU A 93 1.98 5.07 -10.29
C LEU A 93 2.35 5.13 -11.79
N PRO A 94 3.41 4.43 -12.24
CA PRO A 94 3.75 4.36 -13.66
C PRO A 94 2.71 3.52 -14.42
N GLY A 95 2.65 3.67 -15.75
CA GLY A 95 1.76 2.88 -16.61
C GLY A 95 1.88 1.37 -16.36
N SER A 96 3.10 0.87 -16.15
CA SER A 96 3.35 -0.54 -15.83
C SER A 96 2.64 -1.06 -14.58
N VAL A 97 2.29 -0.19 -13.62
CA VAL A 97 1.46 -0.53 -12.45
C VAL A 97 -0.03 -0.41 -12.77
N LEU A 98 -0.42 0.62 -13.52
CA LEU A 98 -1.81 0.83 -13.95
C LEU A 98 -2.30 -0.30 -14.87
N ASP A 99 -1.39 -0.91 -15.64
CA ASP A 99 -1.67 -2.04 -16.52
C ASP A 99 -1.86 -3.37 -15.76
N VAL A 100 -1.50 -3.44 -14.47
CA VAL A 100 -1.66 -4.66 -13.67
C VAL A 100 -3.13 -4.90 -13.32
N ALA A 101 -3.83 -3.84 -12.88
CA ALA A 101 -5.23 -3.88 -12.52
C ALA A 101 -5.79 -2.45 -12.43
N THR A 102 -7.13 -2.33 -12.46
CA THR A 102 -7.80 -1.05 -12.26
C THR A 102 -7.38 -0.41 -10.93
N CYS A 103 -6.78 0.77 -11.01
CA CYS A 103 -6.39 1.56 -9.85
C CYS A 103 -7.49 2.55 -9.50
N ILE A 104 -8.01 2.46 -8.28
CA ILE A 104 -9.06 3.34 -7.75
C ILE A 104 -8.42 4.24 -6.69
N ASN A 105 -8.27 5.53 -7.02
CA ASN A 105 -7.71 6.50 -6.09
C ASN A 105 -8.81 7.24 -5.35
N LEU A 106 -8.74 7.26 -4.01
CA LEU A 106 -9.63 8.04 -3.17
C LEU A 106 -8.98 9.42 -2.94
N HIS A 107 -9.58 10.45 -3.53
CA HIS A 107 -9.14 11.85 -3.46
C HIS A 107 -10.09 12.68 -2.59
#